data_AF-A0A7Y9L8L6-F1
#
_entry.id   AF-A0A7Y9L8L6-F1
#
_cell.length_a   1.000
_cell.length_b   1.000
_cell.length_c   1.000
_cell.angle_alpha   90.00
_cell.angle_beta   90.00
_cell.angle_gamma   90.00
#
_symmetry.space_group_name_H-M   'P 1'
#
loop_
_entity.id
_entity.type
_entity.pdbx_description
1 polymer ?
#
loop_
_entity_poly.entity_id
_entity_poly.type
_entity_poly.pdbx_seq_one_letter_code
_entity_poly.pdbx_strand_id
1 'polypeptide(L)'
;MKKIFFTCFFNILIIHAFAQQTQHIDTALKFDKRFTNCELKWVVMPKKDTSARYYYGFIYIDLAAGFTLDIKGFFTIDPNGHYIGDTSMTRTRVFKYRLQPNTINVALLAPQHFKELNIPVRPKWVDIYYKGNNDTSTFYNYRMGFNYNAAGDSQTALKYLDKAYKTNPHYKGLEFEVAYAYNALNRPDDAIRVLESAVKHDPKNMMFYRELGYAYMNKKDYDKAIELYKQGIGLYPDMQGANENKAEMAFNLASVYHKMGKDDDYKEWIVKAKGWSAPNSDVYKAAVRLGF
;
A
#
# COMPACT_ATOMS: atom_id res chain seq x y z
N MET A 1 -38.95 30.84 -80.23
CA MET A 1 -37.98 30.10 -81.07
C MET A 1 -36.58 30.29 -80.52
N LYS A 2 -35.74 29.25 -80.65
CA LYS A 2 -34.32 29.12 -80.28
C LYS A 2 -33.99 28.81 -78.81
N LYS A 3 -33.75 27.52 -78.58
CA LYS A 3 -32.87 26.95 -77.54
C LYS A 3 -31.43 27.36 -77.83
N ILE A 4 -30.66 27.71 -76.80
CA ILE A 4 -29.19 27.64 -76.79
C ILE A 4 -28.78 27.03 -75.44
N PHE A 5 -28.01 25.94 -75.52
CA PHE A 5 -27.37 25.18 -74.45
C PHE A 5 -25.95 25.74 -74.18
N PHE A 6 -25.30 25.22 -73.13
CA PHE A 6 -23.91 25.40 -72.65
C PHE A 6 -23.72 26.58 -71.66
N THR A 7 -23.10 26.45 -70.48
CA THR A 7 -22.09 25.47 -70.01
C THR A 7 -22.02 25.47 -68.48
N CYS A 8 -21.72 24.31 -67.89
CA CYS A 8 -21.37 24.13 -66.49
C CYS A 8 -20.09 24.91 -66.10
N PHE A 9 -20.13 25.67 -65.01
CA PHE A 9 -18.95 25.97 -64.19
C PHE A 9 -19.24 25.49 -62.76
N PHE A 10 -18.69 24.33 -62.43
CA PHE A 10 -18.60 23.83 -61.06
C PHE A 10 -17.46 24.61 -60.39
N ASN A 11 -17.80 25.55 -59.50
CA ASN A 11 -16.82 26.13 -58.58
C ASN A 11 -16.51 25.08 -57.51
N ILE A 12 -15.46 24.30 -57.72
CA ILE A 12 -14.86 23.48 -56.66
C ILE A 12 -13.99 24.41 -55.83
N LEU A 13 -14.54 24.91 -54.72
CA LEU A 13 -13.73 25.44 -53.62
C LEU A 13 -12.88 24.29 -53.06
N ILE A 14 -11.61 24.23 -53.44
CA ILE A 14 -10.61 23.39 -52.77
C ILE A 14 -10.27 24.05 -51.45
N ILE A 15 -11.11 23.82 -50.43
CA ILE A 15 -10.71 24.03 -49.04
C ILE A 15 -9.63 22.98 -48.78
N HIS A 16 -8.38 23.41 -48.76
CA HIS A 16 -7.29 22.63 -48.20
C HIS A 16 -7.58 22.50 -46.70
N ALA A 17 -8.33 21.47 -46.33
CA ALA A 17 -8.30 20.94 -44.99
C ALA A 17 -6.89 20.39 -44.81
N PHE A 18 -5.98 21.22 -44.30
CA PHE A 18 -4.85 20.73 -43.52
C PHE A 18 -5.47 19.96 -42.36
N ALA A 19 -5.74 18.67 -42.60
CA ALA A 19 -5.78 17.70 -41.53
C ALA A 19 -4.39 17.78 -40.90
N GLN A 20 -4.26 18.59 -39.84
CA GLN A 20 -3.26 18.31 -38.83
C GLN A 20 -3.52 16.87 -38.44
N GLN A 21 -2.73 15.98 -39.02
CA GLN A 21 -2.51 14.65 -38.50
C GLN A 21 -1.99 14.92 -37.10
N THR A 22 -2.91 14.92 -36.13
CA THR A 22 -2.56 14.85 -34.72
C THR A 22 -1.86 13.53 -34.61
N GLN A 23 -0.53 13.59 -34.74
CA GLN A 23 0.36 12.54 -34.34
C GLN A 23 -0.07 12.24 -32.91
N HIS A 24 -0.78 11.13 -32.73
CA HIS A 24 -1.13 10.62 -31.41
C HIS A 24 0.21 10.32 -30.76
N ILE A 25 0.79 11.34 -30.10
CA ILE A 25 1.91 11.17 -29.18
C ILE A 25 1.37 10.17 -28.18
N ASP A 26 1.93 8.97 -28.20
CA ASP A 26 1.50 7.93 -27.29
C ASP A 26 1.77 8.42 -25.86
N THR A 27 0.71 8.92 -25.24
CA THR A 27 0.66 9.41 -23.86
C THR A 27 0.53 8.22 -22.89
N ALA A 28 0.92 7.00 -23.31
CA ALA A 28 0.69 5.68 -22.69
C ALA A 28 1.08 5.48 -21.23
N LEU A 29 1.68 6.46 -20.54
CA LEU A 29 1.92 6.39 -19.11
C LEU A 29 0.61 6.53 -18.32
N LYS A 30 0.01 5.40 -17.97
CA LYS A 30 -1.15 5.33 -17.09
C LYS A 30 -0.69 5.16 -15.64
N PHE A 31 -0.80 6.22 -14.83
CA PHE A 31 -0.48 6.21 -13.39
C PHE A 31 -1.64 5.65 -12.57
N ASP A 32 -2.04 4.42 -12.89
CA ASP A 32 -3.21 3.74 -12.33
C ASP A 32 -2.84 2.49 -11.51
N LYS A 33 -1.54 2.17 -11.40
CA LYS A 33 -1.08 0.99 -10.67
C LYS A 33 -0.60 1.36 -9.28
N ARG A 34 -1.16 0.68 -8.28
CA ARG A 34 -0.59 0.64 -6.94
C ARG A 34 0.77 -0.05 -7.00
N PHE A 35 1.76 0.48 -6.29
CA PHE A 35 3.11 -0.05 -6.29
C PHE A 35 3.21 -1.51 -5.81
N THR A 36 2.28 -1.98 -4.96
CA THR A 36 2.23 -3.38 -4.49
C THR A 36 1.95 -4.36 -5.62
N ASN A 37 1.30 -3.91 -6.71
CA ASN A 37 1.08 -4.70 -7.93
C ASN A 37 2.30 -4.68 -8.87
N CYS A 38 3.34 -3.96 -8.50
CA CYS A 38 4.53 -3.72 -9.31
C CYS A 38 5.80 -4.36 -8.74
N GLU A 39 5.67 -5.33 -7.83
CA GLU A 39 6.80 -6.15 -7.38
C GLU A 39 7.56 -6.73 -8.59
N LEU A 40 8.89 -6.56 -8.59
CA LEU A 40 9.81 -7.01 -9.64
C LEU A 40 9.51 -6.41 -11.03
N LYS A 41 9.05 -5.15 -11.08
CA LYS A 41 8.76 -4.44 -12.34
C LYS A 41 9.45 -3.09 -12.41
N TRP A 42 9.76 -2.68 -13.63
CA TRP A 42 10.11 -1.31 -13.95
C TRP A 42 8.86 -0.43 -13.93
N VAL A 43 8.96 0.71 -13.26
CA VAL A 43 7.87 1.66 -13.12
C VAL A 43 8.35 3.08 -13.39
N VAL A 44 7.39 3.94 -13.71
CA VAL A 44 7.56 5.36 -13.89
C VAL A 44 6.78 6.09 -12.79
N MET A 45 7.43 7.05 -12.15
CA MET A 45 6.81 7.91 -11.14
C MET A 45 6.12 9.09 -11.82
N PRO A 46 4.97 9.55 -11.31
CA PRO A 46 4.33 10.76 -11.82
C PRO A 46 5.23 11.98 -11.56
N LYS A 47 5.11 12.97 -12.44
CA LYS A 47 5.83 14.24 -12.34
C LYS A 47 5.41 14.98 -11.07
N LYS A 48 6.38 15.59 -10.39
CA LYS A 48 6.14 16.46 -9.22
C LYS A 48 6.29 17.94 -9.54
N ASP A 49 6.77 18.26 -10.73
CA ASP A 49 7.05 19.61 -11.19
C ASP A 49 6.63 19.76 -12.67
N THR A 50 6.90 20.93 -13.24
CA THR A 50 6.60 21.25 -14.64
C THR A 50 7.65 20.71 -15.62
N SER A 51 8.60 19.89 -15.15
CA SER A 51 9.65 19.31 -15.99
C SER A 51 9.07 18.36 -17.04
N ALA A 52 9.74 18.29 -18.19
CA ALA A 52 9.48 17.25 -19.18
C ALA A 52 9.91 15.85 -18.71
N ARG A 53 10.70 15.76 -17.62
CA ARG A 53 11.38 14.54 -17.16
C ARG A 53 10.46 13.63 -16.32
N TYR A 54 10.56 12.33 -16.56
CA TYR A 54 9.93 11.28 -15.76
C TYR A 54 11.00 10.46 -15.04
N TYR A 55 10.84 10.27 -13.73
CA TYR A 55 11.70 9.34 -12.98
C TYR A 55 11.23 7.90 -13.20
N TYR A 56 12.18 6.99 -13.36
CA TYR A 56 11.88 5.56 -13.47
C TYR A 56 12.84 4.72 -12.62
N GLY A 57 12.37 3.56 -12.22
CA GLY A 57 13.10 2.67 -11.34
C GLY A 57 12.50 1.28 -11.27
N PHE A 58 13.17 0.39 -10.55
CA PHE A 58 12.76 -1.00 -10.37
C PHE A 58 12.21 -1.20 -8.97
N ILE A 59 10.98 -1.71 -8.85
CA ILE A 59 10.38 -2.03 -7.56
C ILE A 59 10.75 -3.44 -7.13
N TYR A 60 11.18 -3.58 -5.89
CA TYR A 60 11.47 -4.85 -5.25
C TYR A 60 11.15 -4.78 -3.76
N ILE A 61 11.13 -5.93 -3.08
CA ILE A 61 10.96 -6.02 -1.64
C ILE A 61 12.31 -6.35 -1.02
N ASP A 62 12.79 -5.44 -0.18
CA ASP A 62 13.87 -5.69 0.76
C ASP A 62 13.23 -6.24 2.03
N LEU A 63 13.42 -7.52 2.37
CA LEU A 63 12.69 -8.11 3.50
C LEU A 63 12.85 -7.30 4.80
N ALA A 64 14.01 -6.65 4.99
CA ALA A 64 14.33 -5.84 6.16
C ALA A 64 13.66 -4.45 6.15
N ALA A 65 13.38 -3.88 4.98
CA ALA A 65 12.99 -2.48 4.84
C ALA A 65 11.75 -2.23 3.96
N GLY A 66 11.14 -3.30 3.43
CA GLY A 66 9.90 -3.30 2.67
C GLY A 66 10.04 -2.92 1.20
N PHE A 67 8.91 -2.48 0.64
CA PHE A 67 8.82 -2.08 -0.75
C PHE A 67 9.78 -0.93 -1.05
N THR A 68 10.61 -1.15 -2.06
CA THR A 68 11.72 -0.27 -2.39
C THR A 68 11.75 -0.03 -3.88
N LEU A 69 11.81 1.25 -4.25
CA LEU A 69 12.08 1.69 -5.61
C LEU A 69 13.58 2.01 -5.72
N ASP A 70 14.30 1.23 -6.53
CA ASP A 70 15.65 1.57 -6.96
C ASP A 70 15.56 2.50 -8.18
N ILE A 71 15.82 3.80 -7.97
CA ILE A 71 15.69 4.81 -9.01
C ILE A 71 16.90 4.72 -9.95
N LYS A 72 16.62 4.41 -11.21
CA LYS A 72 17.65 4.27 -12.24
C LYS A 72 17.98 5.59 -12.93
N GLY A 73 17.05 6.54 -12.99
CA GLY A 73 17.30 7.83 -13.61
C GLY A 73 16.02 8.49 -14.06
N PHE A 74 16.12 9.30 -15.10
CA PHE A 74 14.97 9.93 -15.73
C PHE A 74 15.02 9.83 -17.25
N PHE A 75 13.88 10.06 -17.90
CA PHE A 75 13.77 10.16 -19.34
C PHE A 75 12.78 11.26 -19.74
N THR A 76 12.86 11.71 -20.99
CA THR A 76 11.84 12.52 -21.64
C THR A 76 11.20 11.73 -22.79
N ILE A 77 10.01 12.12 -23.22
CA ILE A 77 9.34 11.51 -24.37
C ILE A 77 9.46 12.48 -25.54
N ASP A 78 9.99 12.03 -26.67
CA ASP A 78 10.07 12.84 -27.89
C ASP A 78 8.68 12.98 -28.58
N PRO A 79 8.53 13.87 -29.57
CA PRO A 79 7.25 14.02 -30.29
C PRO A 79 6.76 12.76 -31.02
N ASN A 80 7.64 11.77 -31.24
CA ASN A 80 7.30 10.48 -31.86
C ASN A 80 6.95 9.40 -30.82
N GLY A 81 7.01 9.71 -29.52
CA GLY A 81 6.74 8.78 -28.43
C GLY A 81 7.96 7.97 -27.96
N HIS A 82 9.17 8.22 -28.48
CA HIS A 82 10.37 7.51 -28.05
C HIS A 82 10.90 8.04 -26.72
N TYR A 83 11.43 7.14 -25.89
CA TYR A 83 11.92 7.49 -24.57
C TYR A 83 13.42 7.82 -24.67
N ILE A 84 13.76 9.06 -24.35
CA ILE A 84 15.14 9.55 -24.36
C ILE A 84 15.65 9.53 -22.92
N GLY A 85 16.43 8.51 -22.58
CA GLY A 85 16.98 8.32 -21.24
C GLY A 85 18.19 9.21 -20.93
N ASP A 86 18.27 9.69 -19.69
CA ASP A 86 19.46 10.32 -19.13
C ASP A 86 19.82 9.63 -17.80
N THR A 87 21.01 9.02 -17.79
CA THR A 87 21.55 8.33 -16.62
C THR A 87 22.67 9.12 -15.92
N SER A 88 22.86 10.41 -16.22
CA SER A 88 23.91 11.26 -15.62
C SER A 88 23.86 11.26 -14.09
N MET A 89 22.66 11.18 -13.49
CA MET A 89 22.47 11.01 -12.04
C MET A 89 23.11 9.73 -11.46
N THR A 90 23.30 8.68 -12.27
CA THR A 90 23.78 7.36 -11.79
C THR A 90 25.29 7.23 -11.68
N ARG A 91 26.07 8.21 -12.17
CA ARG A 91 27.54 8.09 -12.12
C ARG A 91 28.11 8.23 -10.71
N THR A 92 27.32 8.68 -9.72
CA THR A 92 27.84 8.91 -8.36
C THR A 92 26.92 8.51 -7.18
N ARG A 93 25.61 8.29 -7.35
CA ARG A 93 24.72 7.90 -6.22
C ARG A 93 23.58 6.96 -6.65
N VAL A 94 23.41 5.85 -5.93
CA VAL A 94 22.21 4.99 -6.01
C VAL A 94 21.11 5.63 -5.15
N PHE A 95 19.97 5.98 -5.75
CA PHE A 95 18.83 6.53 -5.03
C PHE A 95 17.80 5.43 -4.76
N LYS A 96 17.71 4.99 -3.51
CA LYS A 96 16.68 4.05 -3.05
C LYS A 96 15.58 4.82 -2.33
N TYR A 97 14.33 4.56 -2.69
CA TYR A 97 13.17 5.17 -2.07
C TYR A 97 12.28 4.09 -1.44
N ARG A 98 11.95 4.24 -0.16
CA ARG A 98 11.05 3.32 0.56
C ARG A 98 9.60 3.73 0.31
N LEU A 99 8.85 2.84 -0.32
CA LEU A 99 7.46 3.09 -0.71
C LEU A 99 6.55 2.87 0.51
N GLN A 100 5.78 3.90 0.85
CA GLN A 100 4.82 3.90 1.95
C GLN A 100 3.41 3.58 1.44
N PRO A 101 2.46 3.16 2.29
CA PRO A 101 1.08 2.84 1.88
C PRO A 101 0.37 3.93 1.08
N ASN A 102 0.66 5.20 1.40
CA ASN A 102 0.11 6.38 0.74
C ASN A 102 0.91 6.83 -0.50
N THR A 103 1.85 6.01 -0.99
CA THR A 103 2.57 6.32 -2.21
C THR A 103 1.59 6.38 -3.38
N ILE A 104 1.63 7.50 -4.10
CA ILE A 104 0.84 7.74 -5.30
C ILE A 104 1.04 6.63 -6.35
N ASN A 105 0.01 6.40 -7.15
CA ASN A 105 0.05 5.39 -8.20
C ASN A 105 1.18 5.65 -9.20
N VAL A 106 1.73 4.56 -9.72
CA VAL A 106 2.83 4.53 -10.68
C VAL A 106 2.32 4.03 -12.03
N ALA A 107 3.07 4.29 -13.09
CA ALA A 107 2.86 3.68 -14.39
C ALA A 107 3.82 2.50 -14.58
N LEU A 108 3.36 1.42 -15.21
CA LEU A 108 4.25 0.34 -15.64
C LEU A 108 5.04 0.79 -16.86
N LEU A 109 6.35 0.54 -16.85
CA LEU A 109 7.18 0.78 -18.02
C LEU A 109 7.02 -0.40 -19.00
N ALA A 110 6.53 -0.12 -20.20
CA ALA A 110 6.31 -1.16 -21.20
C ALA A 110 7.65 -1.73 -21.73
N PRO A 111 7.75 -3.05 -21.97
CA PRO A 111 9.00 -3.70 -22.40
C PRO A 111 9.64 -3.12 -23.67
N GLN A 112 8.83 -2.57 -24.58
CA GLN A 112 9.32 -1.93 -25.81
C GLN A 112 10.31 -0.78 -25.52
N HIS A 113 10.16 -0.08 -24.40
CA HIS A 113 11.01 1.06 -24.02
C HIS A 113 12.29 0.63 -23.27
N PHE A 114 12.47 -0.66 -22.96
CA PHE A 114 13.65 -1.11 -22.21
C PHE A 114 14.94 -0.93 -23.01
N LYS A 115 14.89 -1.13 -24.33
CA LYS A 115 16.02 -0.91 -25.23
C LYS A 115 16.35 0.58 -25.33
N GLU A 116 15.33 1.42 -25.45
CA GLU A 116 15.49 2.89 -25.52
C GLU A 116 16.18 3.45 -24.26
N LEU A 117 15.87 2.88 -23.10
CA LEU A 117 16.45 3.26 -21.81
C LEU A 117 17.70 2.46 -21.42
N ASN A 118 18.16 1.53 -22.26
CA ASN A 118 19.29 0.65 -21.99
C ASN A 118 19.20 -0.07 -20.63
N ILE A 119 18.03 -0.66 -20.35
CA ILE A 119 17.76 -1.42 -19.12
C ILE A 119 17.43 -2.89 -19.41
N PRO A 120 17.78 -3.82 -18.51
CA PRO A 120 17.40 -5.21 -18.64
C PRO A 120 15.93 -5.43 -18.28
N VAL A 121 15.35 -6.54 -18.72
CA VAL A 121 14.00 -6.97 -18.30
C VAL A 121 13.92 -7.12 -16.77
N ARG A 122 14.93 -7.75 -16.17
CA ARG A 122 15.10 -7.89 -14.72
C ARG A 122 16.57 -7.61 -14.36
N PRO A 123 16.86 -6.68 -13.45
CA PRO A 123 18.21 -6.42 -13.00
C PRO A 123 18.79 -7.60 -12.22
N LYS A 124 19.99 -8.09 -12.56
CA LYS A 124 20.66 -9.20 -11.85
C LYS A 124 20.91 -8.92 -10.37
N TRP A 125 21.13 -7.65 -10.00
CA TRP A 125 21.37 -7.27 -8.61
C TRP A 125 20.16 -7.57 -7.72
N VAL A 126 18.93 -7.64 -8.26
CA VAL A 126 17.74 -7.88 -7.44
C VAL A 126 17.74 -9.29 -6.86
N ASP A 127 18.45 -10.23 -7.49
CA ASP A 127 18.47 -11.62 -7.07
C ASP A 127 19.00 -11.77 -5.66
N ILE A 128 19.85 -10.86 -5.16
CA ILE A 128 20.32 -10.89 -3.76
C ILE A 128 19.18 -10.81 -2.73
N TYR A 129 18.06 -10.17 -3.09
CA TYR A 129 16.89 -10.00 -2.22
C TYR A 129 15.90 -11.17 -2.31
N TYR A 130 16.05 -12.01 -3.34
CA TYR A 130 15.22 -13.18 -3.61
C TYR A 130 16.08 -14.45 -3.77
N LYS A 131 17.29 -14.45 -3.17
CA LYS A 131 18.30 -15.47 -3.39
C LYS A 131 17.76 -16.80 -2.91
N GLY A 132 17.47 -17.65 -3.89
CA GLY A 132 16.65 -18.85 -3.73
C GLY A 132 15.18 -18.54 -3.95
N ASN A 133 14.74 -18.42 -5.22
CA ASN A 133 13.31 -18.45 -5.61
C ASN A 133 12.55 -19.72 -5.13
N ASN A 134 13.20 -20.57 -4.33
CA ASN A 134 12.71 -21.76 -3.64
C ASN A 134 12.80 -21.64 -2.10
N ASP A 135 13.23 -20.52 -1.51
CA ASP A 135 13.15 -20.31 -0.06
C ASP A 135 11.70 -20.06 0.33
N THR A 136 10.94 -21.14 0.36
CA THR A 136 9.58 -21.19 0.87
C THR A 136 9.57 -21.33 2.39
N SER A 137 10.63 -20.94 3.09
CA SER A 137 10.66 -21.02 4.55
C SER A 137 9.52 -20.21 5.15
N THR A 138 9.12 -20.61 6.36
CA THR A 138 8.16 -19.85 7.17
C THR A 138 8.61 -18.40 7.32
N PHE A 139 9.91 -18.16 7.57
CA PHE A 139 10.45 -16.80 7.73
C PHE A 139 10.27 -15.98 6.46
N TYR A 140 10.67 -16.49 5.30
CA TYR A 140 10.54 -15.75 4.03
C TYR A 140 9.08 -15.38 3.77
N ASN A 141 8.17 -16.35 3.83
CA ASN A 141 6.75 -16.12 3.60
C ASN A 141 6.12 -15.18 4.63
N TYR A 142 6.49 -15.30 5.91
CA TYR A 142 6.08 -14.37 6.95
C TYR A 142 6.55 -12.94 6.62
N ARG A 143 7.81 -12.75 6.25
CA ARG A 143 8.36 -11.42 5.95
C ARG A 143 7.75 -10.81 4.69
N MET A 144 7.47 -11.61 3.67
CA MET A 144 6.74 -11.13 2.48
C MET A 144 5.34 -10.67 2.88
N GLY A 145 4.60 -11.53 3.60
CA GLY A 145 3.28 -11.21 4.12
C GLY A 145 3.24 -9.92 4.95
N PHE A 146 4.14 -9.80 5.92
CA PHE A 146 4.34 -8.60 6.73
C PHE A 146 4.54 -7.35 5.86
N ASN A 147 5.42 -7.40 4.85
CA ASN A 147 5.70 -6.24 4.00
C ASN A 147 4.50 -5.85 3.12
N TYR A 148 3.69 -6.82 2.68
CA TYR A 148 2.43 -6.56 1.98
C TYR A 148 1.36 -5.96 2.89
N ASN A 149 1.19 -6.49 4.12
CA ASN A 149 0.31 -5.90 5.13
C ASN A 149 0.72 -4.47 5.46
N ALA A 150 2.00 -4.24 5.73
CA ALA A 150 2.56 -2.93 6.00
C ALA A 150 2.38 -1.95 4.83
N ALA A 151 2.34 -2.44 3.59
CA ALA A 151 2.03 -1.66 2.40
C ALA A 151 0.51 -1.45 2.17
N GLY A 152 -0.34 -2.08 2.98
CA GLY A 152 -1.80 -2.05 2.93
C GLY A 152 -2.43 -2.96 1.87
N ASP A 153 -1.72 -3.99 1.40
CA ASP A 153 -2.21 -5.00 0.45
C ASP A 153 -2.36 -6.34 1.15
N SER A 154 -3.32 -6.39 2.07
CA SER A 154 -3.62 -7.57 2.89
C SER A 154 -4.08 -8.77 2.06
N GLN A 155 -4.64 -8.53 0.88
CA GLN A 155 -5.06 -9.60 -0.04
C GLN A 155 -3.85 -10.37 -0.59
N THR A 156 -2.78 -9.66 -0.97
CA THR A 156 -1.53 -10.30 -1.40
C THR A 156 -0.74 -10.82 -0.19
N ALA A 157 -0.80 -10.13 0.95
CA ALA A 157 -0.19 -10.58 2.20
C ALA A 157 -0.65 -11.99 2.58
N LEU A 158 -1.97 -12.25 2.58
CA LEU A 158 -2.52 -13.58 2.92
C LEU A 158 -1.96 -14.70 2.05
N LYS A 159 -1.67 -14.47 0.76
CA LYS A 159 -1.09 -15.50 -0.12
C LYS A 159 0.26 -16.02 0.39
N TYR A 160 1.06 -15.15 1.02
CA TYR A 160 2.32 -15.52 1.63
C TYR A 160 2.12 -16.02 3.06
N LEU A 161 1.32 -15.31 3.87
CA LEU A 161 1.06 -15.66 5.26
C LEU A 161 0.42 -17.04 5.38
N ASP A 162 -0.48 -17.43 4.48
CA ASP A 162 -1.08 -18.77 4.45
C ASP A 162 -0.04 -19.87 4.25
N LYS A 163 1.00 -19.64 3.45
CA LYS A 163 2.10 -20.60 3.26
C LYS A 163 2.93 -20.74 4.54
N ALA A 164 3.26 -19.62 5.18
CA ALA A 164 3.95 -19.63 6.46
C ALA A 164 3.11 -20.35 7.54
N TYR A 165 1.82 -20.03 7.62
CA TYR A 165 0.90 -20.54 8.64
C TYR A 165 0.68 -22.04 8.50
N LYS A 166 0.57 -22.57 7.27
CA LYS A 166 0.52 -24.02 7.01
C LYS A 166 1.75 -24.78 7.50
N THR A 167 2.92 -24.12 7.54
CA THR A 167 4.19 -24.78 7.87
C THR A 167 4.49 -24.67 9.36
N ASN A 168 4.27 -23.50 9.96
CA ASN A 168 4.45 -23.28 11.40
C ASN A 168 3.48 -22.19 11.88
N PRO A 169 2.27 -22.57 12.33
CA PRO A 169 1.24 -21.64 12.77
C PRO A 169 1.71 -20.67 13.87
N HIS A 170 2.51 -21.15 14.81
CA HIS A 170 2.97 -20.38 15.98
C HIS A 170 4.32 -19.68 15.77
N TYR A 171 4.71 -19.46 14.52
CA TYR A 171 5.88 -18.64 14.22
C TYR A 171 5.69 -17.23 14.81
N LYS A 172 6.70 -16.73 15.52
CA LYS A 172 6.59 -15.47 16.26
C LYS A 172 6.11 -14.32 15.37
N GLY A 173 4.97 -13.74 15.72
CA GLY A 173 4.32 -12.63 15.01
C GLY A 173 3.41 -13.04 13.85
N LEU A 174 3.44 -14.30 13.41
CA LEU A 174 2.69 -14.74 12.22
C LEU A 174 1.18 -14.73 12.44
N GLU A 175 0.68 -15.25 13.57
CA GLU A 175 -0.76 -15.26 13.89
C GLU A 175 -1.34 -13.85 13.91
N PHE A 176 -0.57 -12.89 14.41
CA PHE A 176 -0.94 -11.47 14.37
C PHE A 176 -1.07 -10.97 12.93
N GLU A 177 -0.07 -11.19 12.07
CA GLU A 177 -0.10 -10.74 10.68
C GLU A 177 -1.23 -11.38 9.87
N VAL A 178 -1.51 -12.67 10.11
CA VAL A 178 -2.62 -13.40 9.48
C VAL A 178 -3.95 -12.78 9.90
N ALA A 179 -4.15 -12.58 11.21
CA ALA A 179 -5.39 -12.04 11.74
C ALA A 179 -5.61 -10.58 11.32
N TYR A 180 -4.56 -9.76 11.33
CA TYR A 180 -4.58 -8.40 10.81
C TYR A 180 -5.04 -8.37 9.35
N ALA A 181 -4.50 -9.28 8.52
CA ALA A 181 -4.88 -9.36 7.12
C ALA A 181 -6.36 -9.76 6.94
N TYR A 182 -6.87 -10.70 7.74
CA TYR A 182 -8.29 -11.04 7.75
C TYR A 182 -9.18 -9.86 8.19
N ASN A 183 -8.79 -9.16 9.25
CA ASN A 183 -9.49 -7.97 9.73
C ASN A 183 -9.53 -6.86 8.67
N ALA A 184 -8.40 -6.55 8.03
CA ALA A 184 -8.30 -5.56 6.97
C ALA A 184 -9.14 -5.90 5.72
N LEU A 185 -9.39 -7.19 5.47
CA LEU A 185 -10.25 -7.68 4.40
C LEU A 185 -11.71 -7.83 4.83
N ASN A 186 -12.09 -7.32 6.00
CA ASN A 186 -13.44 -7.44 6.57
C ASN A 186 -13.91 -8.90 6.69
N ARG A 187 -13.01 -9.79 7.10
CA ARG A 187 -13.26 -11.22 7.38
C ARG A 187 -13.09 -11.53 8.88
N PRO A 188 -13.95 -10.98 9.75
CA PRO A 188 -13.73 -11.06 11.19
C PRO A 188 -13.85 -12.49 11.74
N ASP A 189 -14.67 -13.37 11.16
CA ASP A 189 -14.79 -14.77 11.60
C ASP A 189 -13.47 -15.55 11.45
N ASP A 190 -12.74 -15.32 10.35
CA ASP A 190 -11.44 -15.94 10.13
C ASP A 190 -10.38 -15.39 11.09
N ALA A 191 -10.39 -14.08 11.34
CA ALA A 191 -9.53 -13.44 12.33
C ALA A 191 -9.77 -14.00 13.73
N ILE A 192 -11.04 -14.10 14.16
CA ILE A 192 -11.43 -14.65 15.47
C ILE A 192 -10.89 -16.07 15.64
N ARG A 193 -11.08 -16.95 14.65
CA ARG A 193 -10.60 -18.34 14.73
C ARG A 193 -9.09 -18.43 14.97
N VAL A 194 -8.30 -17.61 14.26
CA VAL A 194 -6.84 -17.57 14.43
C VAL A 194 -6.46 -17.01 15.81
N LEU A 195 -7.08 -15.90 16.20
CA LEU A 195 -6.74 -15.17 17.41
C LEU A 195 -7.18 -15.87 18.70
N GLU A 196 -8.32 -16.58 18.71
CA GLU A 196 -8.72 -17.37 19.87
C GLU A 196 -7.75 -18.51 20.15
N SER A 197 -7.20 -19.13 19.10
CA SER A 197 -6.11 -20.09 19.23
C SER A 197 -4.84 -19.40 19.76
N ALA A 198 -4.49 -18.23 19.20
CA ALA A 198 -3.31 -17.49 19.58
C ALA A 198 -3.33 -17.02 21.05
N VAL A 199 -4.47 -16.52 21.54
CA VAL A 199 -4.66 -16.12 22.95
C VAL A 199 -4.56 -17.32 23.90
N LYS A 200 -5.03 -18.50 23.50
CA LYS A 200 -4.86 -19.73 24.31
C LYS A 200 -3.39 -20.14 24.42
N HIS A 201 -2.61 -19.94 23.36
CA HIS A 201 -1.20 -20.31 23.33
C HIS A 201 -0.29 -19.29 24.04
N ASP A 202 -0.52 -17.99 23.81
CA ASP A 202 0.22 -16.89 24.43
C ASP A 202 -0.75 -15.84 25.00
N PRO A 203 -1.31 -16.08 26.20
CA PRO A 203 -2.29 -15.19 26.83
C PRO A 203 -1.69 -13.88 27.32
N LYS A 204 -0.37 -13.67 27.20
CA LYS A 204 0.29 -12.41 27.58
C LYS A 204 0.56 -11.52 26.38
N ASN A 205 0.30 -11.99 25.16
CA ASN A 205 0.44 -11.18 23.96
C ASN A 205 -0.80 -10.30 23.72
N MET A 206 -0.73 -9.09 24.25
CA MET A 206 -1.68 -7.99 24.05
C MET A 206 -2.12 -7.75 22.59
N MET A 207 -1.26 -8.00 21.59
CA MET A 207 -1.58 -7.72 20.19
C MET A 207 -2.74 -8.61 19.75
N PHE A 208 -2.84 -9.82 20.31
CA PHE A 208 -3.95 -10.71 20.05
C PHE A 208 -5.26 -10.17 20.62
N TYR A 209 -5.27 -9.64 21.84
CA TYR A 209 -6.46 -9.02 22.42
C TYR A 209 -6.92 -7.80 21.63
N ARG A 210 -5.97 -6.98 21.14
CA ARG A 210 -6.28 -5.82 20.30
C ARG A 210 -6.98 -6.24 19.00
N GLU A 211 -6.39 -7.16 18.25
CA GLU A 211 -6.96 -7.63 16.98
C GLU A 211 -8.24 -8.43 17.18
N LEU A 212 -8.38 -9.16 18.29
CA LEU A 212 -9.55 -9.98 18.60
C LEU A 212 -10.73 -9.10 19.00
N GLY A 213 -10.48 -8.09 19.84
CA GLY A 213 -11.47 -7.05 20.16
C GLY A 213 -11.93 -6.33 18.90
N TYR A 214 -11.02 -6.04 17.96
CA TYR A 214 -11.36 -5.39 16.69
C TYR A 214 -12.24 -6.30 15.80
N ALA A 215 -11.91 -7.59 15.72
CA ALA A 215 -12.70 -8.56 14.98
C ALA A 215 -14.13 -8.69 15.54
N TYR A 216 -14.27 -8.80 16.87
CA TYR A 216 -15.58 -8.85 17.53
C TYR A 216 -16.37 -7.53 17.40
N MET A 217 -15.70 -6.38 17.46
CA MET A 217 -16.32 -5.07 17.16
C MET A 217 -16.88 -5.04 15.74
N ASN A 218 -16.14 -5.54 14.74
CA ASN A 218 -16.60 -5.62 13.35
C ASN A 218 -17.78 -6.60 13.19
N LYS A 219 -17.87 -7.65 14.01
CA LYS A 219 -19.06 -8.51 14.12
C LYS A 219 -20.23 -7.86 14.87
N LYS A 220 -20.05 -6.65 15.41
CA LYS A 220 -21.00 -5.96 16.28
C LYS A 220 -21.29 -6.69 17.61
N ASP A 221 -20.44 -7.62 18.00
CA ASP A 221 -20.45 -8.20 19.33
C ASP A 221 -19.66 -7.28 20.27
N TYR A 222 -20.31 -6.18 20.64
CA TYR A 222 -19.68 -5.11 21.40
C TYR A 222 -19.33 -5.52 22.82
N ASP A 223 -20.13 -6.39 23.44
CA ASP A 223 -19.84 -6.88 24.79
C ASP A 223 -18.55 -7.69 24.81
N LYS A 224 -18.36 -8.59 23.83
CA LYS A 224 -17.11 -9.35 23.72
C LYS A 224 -15.91 -8.46 23.37
N ALA A 225 -16.10 -7.49 22.47
CA ALA A 225 -15.05 -6.52 22.14
C ALA A 225 -14.59 -5.73 23.37
N ILE A 226 -15.54 -5.24 24.19
CA ILE A 226 -15.25 -4.53 25.45
C ILE A 226 -14.47 -5.41 26.41
N GLU A 227 -14.89 -6.66 26.63
CA GLU A 227 -14.20 -7.63 27.49
C GLU A 227 -12.73 -7.80 27.07
N LEU A 228 -12.51 -8.05 25.78
CA LEU A 228 -11.19 -8.31 25.22
C LEU A 228 -10.27 -7.10 25.28
N TYR A 229 -10.78 -5.91 24.95
CA TYR A 229 -9.99 -4.68 25.08
C TYR A 229 -9.62 -4.41 26.53
N LYS A 230 -10.55 -4.58 27.48
CA LYS A 230 -10.25 -4.43 28.91
C LYS A 230 -9.23 -5.45 29.41
N GLN A 231 -9.32 -6.70 28.97
CA GLN A 231 -8.32 -7.73 29.27
C GLN A 231 -6.93 -7.32 28.75
N GLY A 232 -6.82 -6.93 27.47
CA GLY A 232 -5.56 -6.50 26.87
C GLY A 232 -4.97 -5.25 27.53
N ILE A 233 -5.79 -4.26 27.88
CA ILE A 233 -5.39 -3.06 28.63
C ILE A 233 -4.90 -3.43 30.02
N GLY A 234 -5.54 -4.40 30.69
CA GLY A 234 -5.18 -4.90 32.02
C GLY A 234 -3.82 -5.61 32.08
N LEU A 235 -3.28 -6.07 30.94
CA LEU A 235 -1.92 -6.63 30.85
C LEU A 235 -0.84 -5.54 31.03
N TYR A 236 -1.20 -4.26 30.98
CA TYR A 236 -0.30 -3.12 31.14
C TYR A 236 -0.57 -2.34 32.43
N PRO A 237 0.15 -2.64 33.53
CA PRO A 237 0.05 -1.83 34.74
C PRO A 237 0.50 -0.38 34.46
N ASP A 238 -0.18 0.58 35.09
CA ASP A 238 -0.13 2.03 34.80
C ASP A 238 1.23 2.73 35.00
N MET A 239 2.29 2.02 35.40
CA MET A 239 3.57 2.61 35.81
C MET A 239 4.56 2.94 34.66
N GLN A 240 4.18 2.82 33.39
CA GLN A 240 5.12 3.00 32.27
C GLN A 240 4.60 3.91 31.16
N GLY A 241 4.94 5.21 31.25
CA GLY A 241 5.01 6.15 30.13
C GLY A 241 3.88 6.11 29.08
N ALA A 242 4.18 6.59 27.87
CA ALA A 242 3.30 6.36 26.73
C ALA A 242 3.37 4.87 26.32
N ASN A 243 2.22 4.28 26.02
CA ASN A 243 2.05 2.91 25.61
C ASN A 243 1.05 2.84 24.45
N GLU A 244 1.59 2.77 23.23
CA GLU A 244 0.79 2.87 22.01
C GLU A 244 -0.25 1.77 21.87
N ASN A 245 0.05 0.52 22.25
CA ASN A 245 -0.93 -0.57 22.16
C ASN A 245 -2.07 -0.36 23.16
N LYS A 246 -1.77 0.10 24.38
CA LYS A 246 -2.78 0.42 25.40
C LYS A 246 -3.65 1.60 24.94
N ALA A 247 -3.02 2.63 24.37
CA ALA A 247 -3.70 3.78 23.82
C ALA A 247 -4.62 3.41 22.64
N GLU A 248 -4.15 2.59 21.71
CA GLU A 248 -4.93 2.12 20.56
C GLU A 248 -6.11 1.24 21.00
N MET A 249 -5.90 0.32 21.94
CA MET A 249 -7.00 -0.46 22.52
C MET A 249 -8.02 0.43 23.24
N ALA A 250 -7.58 1.45 23.97
CA ALA A 250 -8.47 2.41 24.61
C ALA A 250 -9.27 3.23 23.59
N PHE A 251 -8.63 3.64 22.49
CA PHE A 251 -9.28 4.36 21.40
C PHE A 251 -10.32 3.48 20.69
N ASN A 252 -10.00 2.22 20.44
CA ASN A 252 -10.93 1.26 19.86
C ASN A 252 -12.08 0.95 20.82
N LEU A 253 -11.80 0.80 22.12
CA LEU A 253 -12.82 0.63 23.16
C LEU A 253 -13.77 1.83 23.21
N ALA A 254 -13.24 3.05 23.15
CA ALA A 254 -14.06 4.26 23.03
C ALA A 254 -14.96 4.20 21.79
N SER A 255 -14.41 3.77 20.65
CA SER A 255 -15.18 3.61 19.41
C SER A 255 -16.32 2.59 19.56
N VAL A 256 -16.13 1.52 20.32
CA VAL A 256 -17.20 0.56 20.67
C VAL A 256 -18.30 1.27 21.48
N TYR A 257 -17.93 1.99 22.54
CA TYR A 257 -18.88 2.72 23.38
C TYR A 257 -19.68 3.77 22.59
N HIS A 258 -19.03 4.48 21.67
CA HIS A 258 -19.71 5.42 20.78
C HIS A 258 -20.74 4.72 19.89
N LYS A 259 -20.40 3.55 19.31
CA LYS A 259 -21.36 2.75 18.50
C LYS A 259 -22.55 2.24 19.32
N MET A 260 -22.41 2.13 20.64
CA MET A 260 -23.50 1.77 21.55
C MET A 260 -24.29 2.97 22.06
N GLY A 261 -23.93 4.21 21.71
CA GLY A 261 -24.55 5.43 22.23
C GLY A 261 -24.19 5.74 23.69
N LYS A 262 -23.09 5.16 24.20
CA LYS A 262 -22.60 5.38 25.56
C LYS A 262 -21.57 6.51 25.57
N ASP A 263 -22.05 7.74 25.48
CA ASP A 263 -21.21 8.92 25.27
C ASP A 263 -20.27 9.26 26.43
N ASP A 264 -20.68 8.97 27.67
CA ASP A 264 -19.84 9.19 28.85
C ASP A 264 -18.64 8.24 28.87
N ASP A 265 -18.88 6.94 28.65
CA ASP A 265 -17.82 5.95 28.49
C ASP A 265 -16.90 6.31 27.29
N TYR A 266 -17.48 6.72 26.15
CA TYR A 266 -16.70 7.15 24.99
C TYR A 266 -15.72 8.28 25.34
N LYS A 267 -16.20 9.35 25.97
CA LYS A 267 -15.37 10.49 26.39
C LYS A 267 -14.28 10.06 27.36
N GLU A 268 -14.63 9.26 28.36
CA GLU A 268 -13.67 8.73 29.34
C GLU A 268 -12.53 7.98 28.65
N TRP A 269 -12.86 7.07 27.73
CA TRP A 269 -11.87 6.23 27.07
C TRP A 269 -11.04 6.96 26.02
N ILE A 270 -11.57 8.01 25.35
CA ILE A 270 -10.76 8.87 24.48
C ILE A 270 -9.71 9.65 25.30
N VAL A 271 -10.09 10.18 26.47
CA VAL A 271 -9.14 10.89 27.35
C VAL A 271 -8.02 9.94 27.80
N LYS A 272 -8.35 8.70 28.19
CA LYS A 272 -7.35 7.67 28.53
C LYS A 272 -6.46 7.33 27.34
N ALA A 273 -7.05 7.12 26.15
CA ALA A 273 -6.31 6.82 24.94
C ALA A 273 -5.28 7.92 24.62
N LYS A 274 -5.69 9.18 24.69
CA LYS A 274 -4.80 10.33 24.52
C LYS A 274 -3.69 10.34 25.57
N GLY A 275 -4.03 10.19 26.85
CA GLY A 275 -3.08 10.21 27.97
C GLY A 275 -2.04 9.09 27.92
N TRP A 276 -2.39 7.94 27.33
CA TRP A 276 -1.47 6.82 27.14
C TRP A 276 -0.71 6.87 25.81
N SER A 277 -0.98 7.83 24.94
CA SER A 277 -0.35 7.93 23.62
C SER A 277 0.79 8.95 23.59
N ALA A 278 1.82 8.72 22.78
CA ALA A 278 2.85 9.73 22.56
C ALA A 278 2.27 10.94 21.81
N PRO A 279 2.73 12.18 22.06
CA PRO A 279 2.17 13.40 21.45
C PRO A 279 2.13 13.41 19.91
N ASN A 280 2.99 12.63 19.26
CA ASN A 280 3.07 12.55 17.80
C ASN A 280 2.39 11.31 17.19
N SER A 281 1.81 10.45 18.02
CA SER A 281 1.08 9.25 17.59
C SER A 281 -0.22 9.61 16.84
N ASP A 282 -0.72 8.66 16.07
CA ASP A 282 -1.99 8.82 15.37
C ASP A 282 -3.18 8.87 16.35
N VAL A 283 -3.11 8.11 17.45
CA VAL A 283 -4.12 8.12 18.53
C VAL A 283 -4.19 9.50 19.17
N TYR A 284 -3.04 10.10 19.52
CA TYR A 284 -3.00 11.45 20.09
C TYR A 284 -3.61 12.49 19.15
N LYS A 285 -3.16 12.49 17.88
CA LYS A 285 -3.67 13.41 16.86
C LYS A 285 -5.16 13.21 16.61
N ALA A 286 -5.65 11.97 16.63
CA ALA A 286 -7.06 11.67 16.49
C ALA A 286 -7.87 12.21 17.66
N ALA A 287 -7.45 11.98 18.90
CA ALA A 287 -8.12 12.51 20.09
C ALA A 287 -8.18 14.04 20.10
N VAL A 288 -7.08 14.71 19.74
CA VAL A 288 -7.03 16.18 19.62
C VAL A 288 -8.01 16.70 18.56
N ARG A 289 -8.09 16.04 17.39
CA ARG A 289 -9.07 16.40 16.35
C ARG A 289 -10.52 16.22 16.80
N LEU A 290 -10.77 15.30 17.72
CA LEU A 290 -12.08 15.05 18.32
C LEU A 290 -12.42 16.03 19.46
N GLY A 291 -11.50 16.94 19.81
CA GLY A 291 -11.71 17.97 20.84
C GLY A 291 -11.29 17.59 22.26
N PHE A 292 -10.46 16.55 22.42
CA PHE A 292 -9.94 16.08 23.71
C PHE A 292 -8.48 16.44 23.93
#